data_AF-A0A949M660-F1
#
_entry.id   AF-A0A949M660-F1
#
_cell.length_a   1.000
_cell.length_b   1.000
_cell.length_c   1.000
_cell.angle_alpha   90.00
_cell.angle_beta   90.00
_cell.angle_gamma   90.00
#
_symmetry.space_group_name_H-M   'P 1'
#
loop_
_entity.id
_entity.type
_entity.pdbx_description
1 polymer ?
#
loop_
_entity_poly.entity_id
_entity_poly.type
_entity_poly.pdbx_seq_one_letter_code
_entity_poly.pdbx_strand_id
1 'polypeptide(L)'
;MSIPEDQLWSFLDDWGLPFRLSCQELMDQYGSEPDRCFEGYHSCRVPCTSPLSSLLAEPWQFYVGPSTIRSQTPGVWIGYIRLYDNALANLKMVYDRLRPAFGEPSDTSCSNTKEWVWQFGHAQVSAVVFPPESNSHWGHNPRHDLIPGSKTECSIRISDCWREAMPECHQAKYQTSALIWKGNRNHSWDWIGSGTAMQIPDKLQISYPNLGLLIEPTTNDLYLRAFADVCWWIRKAQVSRLEYVHLLPAKGPGGSWLSAGTEDSLRDLEPMFRGPLIVATNAEHPEAIEASQRLAELLQIPLSVTEDYDC
;
A
#
# COMPACT_ATOMS: atom_id res chain seq x y z
N MET A 1 8.98 17.42 17.95
CA MET A 1 8.59 17.98 16.64
C MET A 1 7.43 17.14 16.15
N SER A 2 6.36 17.74 15.64
CA SER A 2 5.29 16.97 14.99
C SER A 2 5.84 16.34 13.71
N ILE A 3 5.46 15.10 13.42
CA ILE A 3 5.80 14.46 12.15
C ILE A 3 4.91 15.04 11.05
N PRO A 4 5.35 15.10 9.79
CA PRO A 4 4.57 15.71 8.70
C PRO A 4 3.15 15.12 8.54
N GLU A 5 2.98 13.84 8.84
CA GLU A 5 1.72 13.09 8.81
C GLU A 5 0.68 13.66 9.79
N ASP A 6 1.11 14.25 10.91
CA ASP A 6 0.23 14.79 11.96
C ASP A 6 -0.75 15.83 11.39
N GLN A 7 -0.34 16.57 10.35
CA GLN A 7 -1.20 17.54 9.70
C GLN A 7 -2.38 16.87 8.99
N LEU A 8 -2.13 15.79 8.22
CA LEU A 8 -3.21 15.05 7.59
C LEU A 8 -4.11 14.40 8.64
N TRP A 9 -3.53 13.79 9.66
CA TRP A 9 -4.26 13.15 10.75
C TRP A 9 -5.19 14.12 11.47
N SER A 10 -4.73 15.35 11.73
CA SER A 10 -5.59 16.40 12.28
C SER A 10 -6.78 16.71 11.38
N PHE A 11 -6.58 16.80 10.06
CA PHE A 11 -7.70 17.01 9.13
C PHE A 11 -8.67 15.84 9.14
N LEU A 12 -8.19 14.60 9.17
CA LEU A 12 -9.04 13.41 9.22
C LEU A 12 -9.84 13.35 10.52
N ASP A 13 -9.24 13.75 11.64
CA ASP A 13 -9.91 13.89 12.94
C ASP A 13 -11.00 14.97 12.89
N ASP A 14 -10.71 16.14 12.33
CA ASP A 14 -11.69 17.23 12.15
C ASP A 14 -12.85 16.82 11.23
N TRP A 15 -12.59 15.92 10.26
CA TRP A 15 -13.62 15.37 9.38
C TRP A 15 -14.43 14.26 10.06
N GLY A 16 -14.01 13.79 11.23
CA GLY A 16 -14.60 12.64 11.92
C GLY A 16 -14.41 11.34 11.15
N LEU A 17 -13.34 11.20 10.35
CA LEU A 17 -13.01 9.95 9.70
C LEU A 17 -12.26 9.05 10.70
N PRO A 18 -12.79 7.87 11.09
CA PRO A 18 -12.20 7.01 12.11
C PRO A 18 -11.01 6.18 11.59
N PHE A 19 -9.99 6.82 11.02
CA PHE A 19 -8.87 6.15 10.34
C PHE A 19 -7.94 5.33 11.26
N ARG A 20 -8.05 5.52 12.58
CA ARG A 20 -7.28 4.75 13.58
C ARG A 20 -7.97 3.46 14.03
N LEU A 21 -9.23 3.23 13.66
CA LEU A 21 -9.91 1.98 13.95
C LEU A 21 -9.46 0.88 12.99
N SER A 22 -9.39 -0.34 13.50
CA SER A 22 -9.13 -1.52 12.67
C SER A 22 -10.23 -1.74 11.64
N CYS A 23 -9.91 -2.42 10.55
CA CYS A 23 -10.88 -2.80 9.53
C CYS A 23 -12.05 -3.59 10.15
N GLN A 24 -11.78 -4.47 11.12
CA GLN A 24 -12.82 -5.24 11.82
C GLN A 24 -13.74 -4.34 12.63
N GLU A 25 -13.20 -3.41 13.44
CA GLU A 25 -14.03 -2.47 14.21
C GLU A 25 -14.89 -1.60 13.30
N LEU A 26 -14.33 -1.13 12.18
CA LEU A 26 -15.06 -0.36 11.19
C LEU A 26 -16.17 -1.19 10.53
N MET A 27 -15.89 -2.44 10.17
CA MET A 27 -16.91 -3.35 9.63
C MET A 27 -18.01 -3.67 10.65
N ASP A 28 -17.68 -3.83 11.92
CA ASP A 28 -18.64 -4.08 13.00
C ASP A 28 -19.52 -2.85 13.26
N GLN A 29 -18.96 -1.65 13.14
CA GLN A 29 -19.66 -0.39 13.39
C GLN A 29 -20.52 0.07 12.20
N TYR A 30 -20.01 -0.04 10.98
CA TYR A 30 -20.63 0.53 9.77
C TYR A 30 -21.19 -0.53 8.80
N GLY A 31 -20.91 -1.81 9.05
CA GLY A 31 -21.26 -2.90 8.14
C GLY A 31 -20.30 -2.98 6.94
N SER A 32 -20.44 -4.05 6.17
CA SER A 32 -19.74 -4.21 4.90
C SER A 32 -20.59 -4.97 3.90
N GLU A 33 -20.40 -4.70 2.62
CA GLU A 33 -21.15 -5.32 1.52
C GLU A 33 -20.18 -5.85 0.46
N PRO A 34 -20.49 -6.99 -0.20
CA PRO A 34 -19.72 -7.44 -1.36
C PRO A 34 -19.57 -6.32 -2.40
N ASP A 35 -18.35 -6.12 -2.88
CA ASP A 35 -18.08 -5.13 -3.91
C ASP A 35 -18.63 -5.59 -5.27
N ARG A 36 -19.11 -4.63 -6.07
CA ARG A 36 -19.73 -4.94 -7.37
C ARG A 36 -18.72 -5.09 -8.51
N CYS A 37 -17.51 -4.58 -8.33
CA CYS A 37 -16.46 -4.53 -9.34
C CYS A 37 -15.35 -5.55 -9.08
N PHE A 38 -15.14 -5.95 -7.83
CA PHE A 38 -14.04 -6.82 -7.42
C PHE A 38 -14.58 -8.06 -6.68
N GLU A 39 -14.54 -9.22 -7.35
CA GLU A 39 -14.93 -10.49 -6.76
C GLU A 39 -14.07 -10.82 -5.54
N GLY A 40 -14.69 -11.31 -4.46
CA GLY A 40 -14.02 -11.62 -3.20
C GLY A 40 -13.71 -10.41 -2.30
N TYR A 41 -14.00 -9.19 -2.76
CA TYR A 41 -13.83 -7.98 -1.95
C TYR A 41 -15.15 -7.52 -1.33
N HIS A 42 -15.03 -6.91 -0.17
CA HIS A 42 -16.10 -6.19 0.50
C HIS A 42 -15.74 -4.71 0.59
N SER A 43 -16.74 -3.85 0.42
CA SER A 43 -16.66 -2.42 0.70
C SER A 43 -17.26 -2.11 2.06
N CYS A 44 -16.55 -1.33 2.87
CA CYS A 44 -17.07 -0.75 4.11
C CYS A 44 -17.14 0.77 3.92
N ARG A 45 -18.35 1.33 4.06
CA ARG A 45 -18.64 2.74 3.79
C ARG A 45 -18.83 3.49 5.10
N VAL A 46 -18.06 4.55 5.27
CA VAL A 46 -17.96 5.32 6.50
C VAL A 46 -18.38 6.77 6.23
N PRO A 47 -19.52 7.22 6.77
CA PRO A 47 -19.92 8.62 6.68
C PRO A 47 -18.99 9.49 7.54
N CYS A 48 -18.59 10.64 7.00
CA CYS A 48 -17.82 11.65 7.71
C CYS A 48 -18.13 13.05 7.15
N THR A 49 -17.63 14.11 7.79
CA THR A 49 -17.90 15.51 7.45
C THR A 49 -16.78 16.16 6.65
N SER A 50 -16.11 15.42 5.76
CA SER A 50 -15.04 16.00 4.94
C SER A 50 -15.55 17.10 4.00
N PRO A 51 -14.68 17.99 3.49
CA PRO A 51 -15.02 19.01 2.49
C PRO A 51 -15.62 18.44 1.18
N LEU A 52 -15.48 17.14 0.96
CA LEU A 52 -16.00 16.44 -0.22
C LEU A 52 -17.30 15.67 0.07
N SER A 53 -17.72 15.51 1.33
CA SER A 53 -18.80 14.60 1.75
C SER A 53 -20.10 14.77 0.96
N SER A 54 -20.52 16.00 0.65
CA SER A 54 -21.74 16.28 -0.14
C SER A 54 -21.59 16.08 -1.64
N LEU A 55 -20.37 15.85 -2.13
CA LEU A 55 -20.01 15.69 -3.54
C LEU A 55 -19.69 14.24 -3.91
N LEU A 56 -19.40 13.40 -2.90
CA LEU A 56 -19.09 12.00 -3.13
C LEU A 56 -20.32 11.24 -3.62
N ALA A 57 -20.13 10.32 -4.56
CA ALA A 57 -21.17 9.43 -5.06
C ALA A 57 -21.67 8.46 -3.97
N GLU A 58 -20.76 8.05 -3.08
CA GLU A 58 -21.01 7.23 -1.89
C GLU A 58 -20.10 7.74 -0.75
N PRO A 59 -20.40 7.48 0.54
CA PRO A 59 -19.49 7.82 1.63
C PRO A 59 -18.07 7.28 1.41
N TRP A 60 -17.10 7.85 2.11
CA TRP A 60 -15.72 7.33 2.08
C TRP A 60 -15.71 5.83 2.35
N GLN A 61 -14.90 5.08 1.62
CA GLN A 61 -14.89 3.64 1.76
C GLN A 61 -13.49 3.08 1.71
N PHE A 62 -13.33 1.90 2.30
CA PHE A 62 -12.15 1.07 2.10
C PHE A 62 -12.59 -0.33 1.68
N TYR A 63 -11.67 -1.06 1.09
CA TYR A 63 -11.90 -2.41 0.62
C TYR A 63 -11.22 -3.43 1.52
N VAL A 64 -11.93 -4.52 1.80
CA VAL A 64 -11.43 -5.68 2.53
C VAL A 64 -11.49 -6.86 1.58
N GLY A 65 -10.32 -7.37 1.19
CA GLY A 65 -10.18 -8.56 0.37
C GLY A 65 -9.71 -9.77 1.17
N PRO A 66 -9.47 -10.90 0.49
CA PRO A 66 -8.98 -12.13 1.14
C PRO A 66 -7.65 -11.94 1.89
N SER A 67 -6.79 -11.04 1.42
CA SER A 67 -5.48 -10.75 2.01
C SER A 67 -5.47 -9.66 3.08
N THR A 68 -6.62 -9.02 3.38
CA THR A 68 -6.69 -7.92 4.34
C THR A 68 -6.60 -8.43 5.78
N ILE A 69 -5.60 -7.97 6.54
CA ILE A 69 -5.50 -8.23 7.97
C ILE A 69 -6.51 -7.35 8.72
N ARG A 70 -7.64 -7.95 9.11
CA ARG A 70 -8.77 -7.19 9.66
C ARG A 70 -8.49 -6.49 10.99
N SER A 71 -7.49 -6.94 11.75
CA SER A 71 -7.07 -6.29 12.99
C SER A 71 -6.21 -5.03 12.78
N GLN A 72 -5.88 -4.68 11.54
CA GLN A 72 -5.15 -3.45 11.20
C GLN A 72 -6.09 -2.38 10.64
N THR A 73 -5.64 -1.13 10.66
CA THR A 73 -6.35 -0.02 10.01
C THR A 73 -6.41 -0.18 8.50
N PRO A 74 -7.38 0.45 7.82
CA PRO A 74 -7.41 0.48 6.37
C PRO A 74 -6.12 1.07 5.80
N GLY A 75 -5.58 0.44 4.76
CA GLY A 75 -4.37 0.96 4.10
C GLY A 75 -4.65 2.21 3.27
N VAL A 76 -5.85 2.30 2.67
CA VAL A 76 -6.29 3.41 1.83
C VAL A 76 -7.79 3.62 1.98
N TRP A 77 -8.21 4.88 2.07
CA TRP A 77 -9.59 5.31 1.92
C TRP A 77 -9.84 5.86 0.52
N ILE A 78 -11.01 5.60 -0.02
CA ILE A 78 -11.37 5.91 -1.39
C ILE A 78 -12.70 6.66 -1.42
N GLY A 79 -12.74 7.71 -2.23
CA GLY A 79 -13.94 8.46 -2.57
C GLY A 79 -14.06 8.60 -4.09
N TYR A 80 -15.29 8.77 -4.58
CA TYR A 80 -15.55 8.99 -6.00
C TYR A 80 -16.45 10.21 -6.19
N ILE A 81 -16.10 11.10 -7.10
CA ILE A 81 -16.94 12.25 -7.50
C ILE A 81 -17.36 12.09 -8.96
N ARG A 82 -18.68 12.19 -9.21
CA ARG A 82 -19.34 11.96 -10.51
C ARG A 82 -20.34 13.07 -10.86
N LEU A 83 -19.97 14.33 -10.63
CA LEU A 83 -20.89 15.46 -10.78
C LEU A 83 -21.07 15.91 -12.23
N TYR A 84 -20.00 15.80 -13.01
CA TYR A 84 -19.98 16.24 -14.40
C TYR A 84 -19.68 15.07 -15.33
N ASP A 85 -20.23 15.12 -16.55
CA ASP A 85 -19.82 14.24 -17.65
C ASP A 85 -18.50 14.69 -18.29
N ASN A 86 -17.58 15.17 -17.46
CA ASN A 86 -16.26 15.64 -17.86
C ASN A 86 -15.27 15.36 -16.72
N ALA A 87 -14.28 14.52 -17.02
CA ALA A 87 -13.28 14.07 -16.05
C ALA A 87 -12.48 15.24 -15.45
N LEU A 88 -12.01 16.16 -16.30
CA LEU A 88 -11.21 17.31 -15.85
C LEU A 88 -12.04 18.29 -15.00
N ALA A 89 -13.34 18.42 -15.26
CA ALA A 89 -14.23 19.22 -14.43
C ALA A 89 -14.41 18.62 -13.03
N ASN A 90 -14.57 17.29 -12.93
CA ASN A 90 -14.61 16.59 -11.64
C ASN A 90 -13.29 16.73 -10.87
N LEU A 91 -12.14 16.58 -11.55
CA LEU A 91 -10.82 16.77 -10.93
C LEU A 91 -10.64 18.21 -10.41
N LYS A 92 -10.98 19.22 -11.23
CA LYS A 92 -10.89 20.63 -10.84
C LYS A 92 -11.77 20.95 -9.62
N MET A 93 -12.95 20.35 -9.54
CA MET A 93 -13.84 20.48 -8.38
C MET A 93 -13.18 19.94 -7.10
N VAL A 94 -12.51 18.77 -7.16
CA VAL A 94 -11.77 18.22 -6.01
C VAL A 94 -10.67 19.19 -5.56
N TYR A 95 -9.89 19.70 -6.50
CA TYR A 95 -8.85 20.68 -6.19
C TYR A 95 -9.40 21.94 -5.51
N ASP A 96 -10.47 22.53 -6.04
CA ASP A 96 -11.05 23.74 -5.46
C ASP A 96 -11.56 23.53 -4.03
N ARG A 97 -11.98 22.30 -3.70
CA ARG A 97 -12.46 21.91 -2.36
C ARG A 97 -11.35 21.56 -1.39
N LEU A 98 -10.27 20.93 -1.84
CA LEU A 98 -9.17 20.49 -0.97
C LEU A 98 -8.08 21.54 -0.79
N ARG A 99 -7.82 22.37 -1.81
CA ARG A 99 -6.77 23.39 -1.78
C ARG A 99 -6.82 24.33 -0.57
N PRO A 100 -7.99 24.80 -0.07
CA PRO A 100 -8.03 25.65 1.11
C PRO A 100 -7.46 24.98 2.37
N ALA A 101 -7.55 23.65 2.49
CA ALA A 101 -7.03 22.90 3.62
C ALA A 101 -5.59 22.40 3.36
N PHE A 102 -5.32 21.87 2.16
CA PHE A 102 -4.09 21.13 1.86
C PHE A 102 -3.04 21.94 1.10
N GLY A 103 -3.38 23.14 0.62
CA GLY A 103 -2.49 23.94 -0.22
C GLY A 103 -2.42 23.45 -1.67
N GLU A 104 -1.35 23.81 -2.37
CA GLU A 104 -1.14 23.43 -3.77
C GLU A 104 -0.61 21.99 -3.87
N PRO A 105 -1.21 21.12 -4.70
CA PRO A 105 -0.70 19.78 -4.95
C PRO A 105 0.47 19.79 -5.93
N SER A 106 1.20 18.67 -5.95
CA SER A 106 2.08 18.31 -7.07
C SER A 106 1.27 17.73 -8.23
N ASP A 107 1.62 18.11 -9.47
CA ASP A 107 1.08 17.47 -10.67
C ASP A 107 1.94 16.24 -11.03
N THR A 108 1.35 15.05 -10.89
CA THR A 108 1.96 13.75 -11.19
C THR A 108 1.39 13.11 -12.45
N SER A 109 0.69 13.91 -13.28
CA SER A 109 0.03 13.44 -14.50
C SER A 109 0.99 12.72 -15.45
N CYS A 110 0.47 11.72 -16.16
CA CYS A 110 1.16 11.02 -17.23
C CYS A 110 0.33 11.08 -18.54
N SER A 111 0.70 10.27 -19.54
CA SER A 111 0.12 10.34 -20.89
C SER A 111 -1.38 10.07 -20.95
N ASN A 112 -1.91 9.23 -20.06
CA ASN A 112 -3.32 8.81 -20.05
C ASN A 112 -4.05 9.11 -18.72
N THR A 113 -3.34 9.68 -17.74
CA THR A 113 -3.85 9.90 -16.38
C THR A 113 -3.58 11.35 -15.99
N LYS A 114 -4.57 12.01 -15.41
CA LYS A 114 -4.38 13.31 -14.75
C LYS A 114 -4.50 13.12 -13.26
N GLU A 115 -3.46 13.50 -12.53
CA GLU A 115 -3.37 13.28 -11.09
C GLU A 115 -2.75 14.47 -10.37
N TRP A 116 -3.34 14.81 -9.23
CA TRP A 116 -2.81 15.77 -8.27
C TRP A 116 -2.62 15.11 -6.92
N VAL A 117 -1.45 15.34 -6.31
CA VAL A 117 -1.04 14.73 -5.04
C VAL A 117 -0.68 15.79 -4.00
N TRP A 118 -1.29 15.69 -2.83
CA TRP A 118 -0.89 16.39 -1.60
C TRP A 118 -0.11 15.44 -0.71
N GLN A 119 1.16 15.75 -0.45
CA GLN A 119 2.06 14.89 0.34
C GLN A 119 2.22 15.42 1.76
N PHE A 120 2.10 14.53 2.75
CA PHE A 120 2.27 14.78 4.18
C PHE A 120 3.23 13.73 4.77
N GLY A 121 4.54 13.90 4.54
CA GLY A 121 5.53 12.88 4.91
C GLY A 121 5.34 11.63 4.05
N HIS A 122 5.06 10.49 4.67
CA HIS A 122 4.66 9.24 4.03
C HIS A 122 3.16 9.17 3.72
N ALA A 123 2.34 9.96 4.40
CA ALA A 123 0.92 10.02 4.13
C ALA A 123 0.63 10.90 2.91
N GLN A 124 -0.45 10.60 2.18
CA GLN A 124 -0.83 11.37 1.00
C GLN A 124 -2.33 11.38 0.75
N VAL A 125 -2.77 12.42 0.05
CA VAL A 125 -4.07 12.47 -0.61
C VAL A 125 -3.84 12.64 -2.11
N SER A 126 -4.43 11.80 -2.94
CA SER A 126 -4.40 11.97 -4.40
C SER A 126 -5.78 12.07 -5.00
N ALA A 127 -5.91 12.86 -6.05
CA ALA A 127 -7.10 12.99 -6.87
C ALA A 127 -6.73 12.65 -8.31
N VAL A 128 -7.36 11.63 -8.87
CA VAL A 128 -6.99 11.04 -10.16
C VAL A 128 -8.20 10.87 -11.07
N VAL A 129 -7.99 11.17 -12.35
CA VAL A 129 -8.93 10.88 -13.44
C VAL A 129 -8.21 10.23 -14.62
N PHE A 130 -8.99 9.47 -15.40
CA PHE A 130 -8.57 8.84 -16.64
C PHE A 130 -9.40 9.41 -17.79
N PRO A 131 -9.03 10.57 -18.37
CA PRO A 131 -9.85 11.23 -19.37
C PRO A 131 -10.11 10.29 -20.57
N PRO A 132 -11.38 10.10 -21.00
CA PRO A 132 -11.72 9.17 -22.09
C PRO A 132 -10.95 9.46 -23.39
N GLU A 133 -10.72 10.72 -23.70
CA GLU A 133 -9.97 11.18 -24.87
C GLU A 133 -8.50 10.73 -24.85
N SER A 134 -7.93 10.53 -23.66
CA SER A 134 -6.54 10.09 -23.46
C SER A 134 -6.43 8.57 -23.27
N ASN A 135 -7.55 7.86 -23.07
CA ASN A 135 -7.61 6.42 -22.84
C ASN A 135 -8.15 5.62 -24.03
N SER A 136 -8.26 6.24 -25.21
CA SER A 136 -8.79 5.63 -26.43
C SER A 136 -8.05 4.38 -26.94
N HIS A 137 -6.80 4.17 -26.49
CA HIS A 137 -5.95 3.05 -26.90
C HIS A 137 -5.95 1.88 -25.89
N TRP A 138 -6.45 2.11 -24.69
CA TRP A 138 -6.49 1.10 -23.63
C TRP A 138 -7.83 0.36 -23.68
N GLY A 139 -7.81 -0.94 -23.37
CA GLY A 139 -8.96 -1.82 -23.54
C GLY A 139 -10.23 -1.39 -22.77
N HIS A 140 -11.33 -2.08 -23.04
CA HIS A 140 -12.60 -1.85 -22.35
C HIS A 140 -12.46 -2.12 -20.85
N ASN A 141 -12.79 -1.14 -20.00
CA ASN A 141 -12.88 -1.33 -18.55
C ASN A 141 -14.31 -1.74 -18.17
N PRO A 142 -14.56 -3.00 -17.75
CA PRO A 142 -15.90 -3.51 -17.46
C PRO A 142 -16.64 -2.73 -16.36
N ARG A 143 -15.91 -2.04 -15.47
CA ARG A 143 -16.50 -1.20 -14.44
C ARG A 143 -17.41 -0.11 -15.02
N HIS A 144 -17.10 0.36 -16.22
CA HIS A 144 -17.90 1.39 -16.89
C HIS A 144 -19.30 0.94 -17.30
N ASP A 145 -19.52 -0.36 -17.42
CA ASP A 145 -20.84 -0.92 -17.70
C ASP A 145 -21.64 -1.13 -16.41
N LEU A 146 -20.96 -1.42 -15.30
CA LEU A 146 -21.57 -1.69 -13.99
C LEU A 146 -21.94 -0.42 -13.23
N ILE A 147 -21.18 0.66 -13.43
CA ILE A 147 -21.31 1.90 -12.66
C ILE A 147 -21.49 3.08 -13.62
N PRO A 148 -22.73 3.61 -13.75
CA PRO A 148 -23.00 4.80 -14.53
C PRO A 148 -22.15 6.00 -14.07
N GLY A 149 -21.62 6.77 -15.02
CA GLY A 149 -20.79 7.95 -14.77
C GLY A 149 -19.34 7.66 -14.36
N SER A 150 -18.95 6.40 -14.20
CA SER A 150 -17.57 6.04 -13.82
C SER A 150 -16.52 6.33 -14.89
N LYS A 151 -16.92 6.58 -16.15
CA LYS A 151 -16.00 6.97 -17.25
C LYS A 151 -15.39 8.35 -17.04
N THR A 152 -16.09 9.23 -16.32
CA THR A 152 -15.70 10.62 -16.11
C THR A 152 -15.48 10.94 -14.64
N GLU A 153 -15.49 9.93 -13.77
CA GLU A 153 -15.34 10.15 -12.33
C GLU A 153 -13.93 10.61 -11.96
N CYS A 154 -13.83 11.37 -10.87
CA CYS A 154 -12.58 11.57 -10.15
C CYS A 154 -12.53 10.61 -8.96
N SER A 155 -11.50 9.78 -8.90
CA SER A 155 -11.19 8.97 -7.72
C SER A 155 -10.30 9.78 -6.79
N ILE A 156 -10.62 9.78 -5.50
CA ILE A 156 -9.81 10.38 -4.45
C ILE A 156 -9.32 9.25 -3.56
N ARG A 157 -8.02 9.24 -3.26
CA ARG A 157 -7.38 8.26 -2.38
C ARG A 157 -6.73 8.99 -1.21
N ILE A 158 -6.92 8.48 -0.01
CA ILE A 158 -6.23 8.93 1.19
C ILE A 158 -5.43 7.73 1.70
N SER A 159 -4.11 7.84 1.66
CA SER A 159 -3.19 6.94 2.34
C SER A 159 -2.75 7.64 3.61
N ASP A 160 -3.40 7.35 4.75
CA ASP A 160 -3.10 8.04 6.00
C ASP A 160 -1.78 7.60 6.65
N CYS A 161 -1.29 6.42 6.30
CA CYS A 161 -0.05 5.83 6.82
C CYS A 161 0.02 5.75 8.36
N TRP A 162 -1.11 5.87 9.06
CA TRP A 162 -1.17 5.73 10.52
C TRP A 162 -1.00 4.28 10.92
N ARG A 163 -0.15 4.04 11.92
CA ARG A 163 0.12 2.72 12.48
C ARG A 163 0.20 2.82 13.99
N GLU A 164 -0.12 1.72 14.66
CA GLU A 164 0.16 1.61 16.09
C GLU A 164 1.68 1.64 16.35
N ALA A 165 2.06 2.21 17.48
CA ALA A 165 3.43 2.15 17.95
C ALA A 165 3.85 0.69 18.19
N MET A 166 5.06 0.34 17.79
CA MET A 166 5.62 -1.00 18.01
C MET A 166 5.59 -1.33 19.52
N PRO A 167 4.89 -2.41 19.93
CA PRO A 167 4.84 -2.80 21.34
C PRO A 167 6.22 -3.15 21.90
N GLU A 168 6.45 -2.95 23.21
CA GLU A 168 7.77 -3.18 23.84
C GLU A 168 8.34 -4.59 23.61
N CYS A 169 7.47 -5.60 23.55
CA CYS A 169 7.88 -6.97 23.25
C CYS A 169 8.46 -7.13 21.83
N HIS A 170 7.96 -6.37 20.85
CA HIS A 170 8.51 -6.32 19.50
C HIS A 170 9.76 -5.43 19.43
N GLN A 171 9.82 -4.36 20.22
CA GLN A 171 10.99 -3.49 20.29
C GLN A 171 12.26 -4.26 20.66
N ALA A 172 12.21 -5.07 21.73
CA ALA A 172 13.35 -5.86 22.18
C ALA A 172 13.80 -6.87 21.12
N LYS A 173 12.83 -7.57 20.50
CA LYS A 173 13.08 -8.52 19.41
C LYS A 173 13.74 -7.83 18.21
N TYR A 174 13.15 -6.72 17.76
CA TYR A 174 13.63 -5.92 16.64
C TYR A 174 15.09 -5.47 16.81
N GLN A 175 15.46 -5.04 18.02
CA GLN A 175 16.85 -4.64 18.33
C GLN A 175 17.85 -5.80 18.24
N THR A 176 17.42 -7.02 18.56
CA THR A 176 18.26 -8.22 18.52
C THR A 176 18.23 -8.96 17.18
N SER A 177 17.37 -8.54 16.26
CA SER A 177 17.22 -9.18 14.95
C SER A 177 18.48 -9.02 14.10
N ALA A 178 18.83 -10.09 13.39
CA ALA A 178 19.96 -10.10 12.48
C ALA A 178 19.54 -9.52 11.11
N LEU A 179 20.37 -8.66 10.55
CA LEU A 179 20.18 -8.16 9.18
C LEU A 179 20.44 -9.28 8.17
N ILE A 180 19.43 -9.53 7.32
CA ILE A 180 19.51 -10.47 6.19
C ILE A 180 19.83 -9.73 4.91
N TRP A 181 19.15 -8.62 4.67
CA TRP A 181 19.33 -7.84 3.47
C TRP A 181 19.14 -6.35 3.73
N LYS A 182 19.87 -5.53 2.99
CA LYS A 182 19.79 -4.08 3.03
C LYS A 182 19.69 -3.55 1.61
N GLY A 183 18.60 -2.85 1.31
CA GLY A 183 18.43 -2.20 0.02
C GLY A 183 19.10 -0.84 -0.04
N ASN A 184 19.60 -0.48 -1.22
CA ASN A 184 20.21 0.83 -1.45
C ASN A 184 19.20 1.90 -1.89
N ARG A 185 17.91 1.57 -2.06
CA ARG A 185 16.87 2.48 -2.55
C ARG A 185 15.62 2.46 -1.68
N ASN A 186 14.95 3.60 -1.63
CA ASN A 186 13.60 3.74 -1.10
C ASN A 186 12.67 3.23 -2.20
N HIS A 187 12.29 1.96 -2.12
CA HIS A 187 11.20 1.47 -2.95
C HIS A 187 9.88 1.83 -2.26
N SER A 188 8.90 2.30 -3.03
CA SER A 188 7.53 2.48 -2.56
C SER A 188 6.93 1.10 -2.34
N TRP A 189 6.98 0.64 -1.10
CA TRP A 189 6.34 -0.60 -0.69
C TRP A 189 4.85 -0.36 -0.49
N ASP A 190 4.14 -0.34 -1.61
CA ASP A 190 2.71 -0.49 -1.63
C ASP A 190 2.43 -1.98 -1.33
N TRP A 191 2.10 -2.25 -0.06
CA TRP A 191 1.43 -3.47 0.44
C TRP A 191 2.26 -4.76 0.57
N ILE A 192 2.86 -4.99 1.75
CA ILE A 192 2.96 -6.37 2.27
C ILE A 192 1.64 -6.68 2.96
N GLY A 193 0.69 -7.22 2.20
CA GLY A 193 -0.67 -7.52 2.71
C GLY A 193 -0.69 -8.49 3.91
N SER A 194 0.36 -9.28 4.10
CA SER A 194 0.44 -10.31 5.15
C SER A 194 1.20 -9.90 6.43
N GLY A 195 1.81 -8.70 6.46
CA GLY A 195 2.56 -8.21 7.61
C GLY A 195 1.75 -7.28 8.50
N THR A 196 2.07 -7.25 9.79
CA THR A 196 1.57 -6.23 10.73
C THR A 196 2.45 -5.00 10.67
N ALA A 197 1.92 -3.92 10.12
CA ALA A 197 2.63 -2.65 10.04
C ALA A 197 2.60 -1.92 11.39
N MET A 198 3.75 -1.46 11.86
CA MET A 198 3.95 -0.78 13.14
C MET A 198 4.89 0.41 12.97
N GLN A 199 4.69 1.43 13.80
CA GLN A 199 5.59 2.57 13.89
C GLN A 199 6.79 2.22 14.79
N ILE A 200 8.00 2.38 14.26
CA ILE A 200 9.27 2.22 14.98
C ILE A 200 9.46 3.44 15.87
N PRO A 201 9.59 3.30 17.20
CA PRO A 201 9.89 4.41 18.09
C PRO A 201 11.23 5.07 17.73
N ASP A 202 11.33 6.39 17.85
CA ASP A 202 12.54 7.17 17.54
C ASP A 202 13.82 6.60 18.17
N LYS A 203 13.72 6.12 19.42
CA LYS A 203 14.84 5.53 20.17
C LYS A 203 15.40 4.23 19.56
N LEU A 204 14.68 3.61 18.62
CA LEU A 204 15.02 2.34 17.98
C LEU A 204 15.40 2.49 16.51
N GLN A 205 15.48 3.72 15.99
CA GLN A 205 15.90 3.92 14.63
C GLN A 205 17.35 3.46 14.45
N ILE A 206 17.51 2.29 13.83
CA ILE A 206 18.82 1.66 13.55
C ILE A 206 19.50 2.44 12.42
N SER A 207 20.83 2.48 12.42
CA SER A 207 21.68 3.29 11.52
C SER A 207 21.64 2.94 10.03
N TYR A 208 20.77 2.03 9.58
CA TYR A 208 20.65 1.70 8.16
C TYR A 208 19.55 2.52 7.52
N PRO A 209 19.85 3.21 6.40
CA PRO A 209 19.15 4.45 6.07
C PRO A 209 17.70 4.26 5.63
N ASN A 210 17.28 3.14 5.02
CA ASN A 210 15.94 3.12 4.41
C ASN A 210 15.25 1.74 4.36
N LEU A 211 15.93 0.72 3.83
CA LEU A 211 15.33 -0.59 3.57
C LEU A 211 16.15 -1.70 4.21
N GLY A 212 15.50 -2.54 5.03
CA GLY A 212 16.17 -3.64 5.71
C GLY A 212 15.23 -4.81 5.99
N LEU A 213 15.64 -6.01 5.59
CA LEU A 213 15.01 -7.25 6.02
C LEU A 213 15.81 -7.81 7.19
N LEU A 214 15.16 -7.94 8.34
CA LEU A 214 15.75 -8.51 9.55
C LEU A 214 14.99 -9.78 9.95
N ILE A 215 15.70 -10.68 10.64
CA ILE A 215 15.13 -11.91 11.20
C ILE A 215 15.41 -11.98 12.70
N GLU A 216 14.38 -12.28 13.48
CA GLU A 216 14.53 -12.51 14.92
C GLU A 216 15.10 -13.93 15.15
N PRO A 217 16.23 -14.08 15.85
CA PRO A 217 16.95 -15.35 15.92
C PRO A 217 16.21 -16.48 16.65
N THR A 218 15.22 -16.17 17.49
CA THR A 218 14.51 -17.16 18.31
C THR A 218 13.29 -17.73 17.60
N THR A 219 12.43 -16.88 17.04
CA THR A 219 11.18 -17.26 16.37
C THR A 219 11.32 -17.34 14.85
N ASN A 220 12.41 -16.80 14.31
CA ASN A 220 12.60 -16.57 12.87
C ASN A 220 11.50 -15.68 12.26
N ASP A 221 10.85 -14.86 13.08
CA ASP A 221 9.94 -13.85 12.56
C ASP A 221 10.71 -12.78 11.78
N LEU A 222 10.08 -12.27 10.74
CA LEU A 222 10.67 -11.27 9.87
C LEU A 222 10.23 -9.88 10.29
N TYR A 223 11.17 -8.95 10.24
CA TYR A 223 10.92 -7.52 10.34
C TYR A 223 11.40 -6.88 9.05
N LEU A 224 10.48 -6.37 8.25
CA LEU A 224 10.82 -5.55 7.09
C LEU A 224 10.68 -4.09 7.45
N ARG A 225 11.78 -3.35 7.36
CA ARG A 225 11.78 -1.89 7.44
C ARG A 225 11.69 -1.32 6.03
N ALA A 226 10.60 -0.65 5.69
CA ALA A 226 10.45 0.00 4.38
C ALA A 226 10.78 1.50 4.40
N PHE A 227 10.60 2.14 5.57
CA PHE A 227 10.82 3.56 5.80
C PHE A 227 11.60 3.77 7.10
N ALA A 228 12.02 5.02 7.38
CA ALA A 228 12.81 5.34 8.56
C ALA A 228 12.09 4.95 9.87
N ASP A 229 10.76 5.04 9.89
CA ASP A 229 9.92 4.91 11.08
C ASP A 229 8.83 3.84 10.95
N VAL A 230 8.81 3.02 9.87
CA VAL A 230 7.80 1.96 9.68
C VAL A 230 8.46 0.59 9.54
N CYS A 231 7.90 -0.38 10.26
CA CYS A 231 8.27 -1.78 10.16
C CYS A 231 7.05 -2.69 9.97
N TRP A 232 7.15 -3.66 9.07
CA TRP A 232 6.22 -4.77 8.93
C TRP A 232 6.79 -5.98 9.66
N TRP A 233 6.01 -6.51 10.60
CA TRP A 233 6.29 -7.78 11.24
C TRP A 233 5.51 -8.90 10.55
N ILE A 234 6.22 -9.94 10.12
CA ILE A 234 5.64 -11.12 9.47
C ILE A 234 6.04 -12.33 10.30
N ARG A 235 5.06 -13.11 10.76
CA ARG A 235 5.38 -14.32 11.53
C ARG A 235 5.95 -15.38 10.61
N LYS A 236 6.95 -16.14 11.08
CA LYS A 236 7.48 -17.30 10.33
C LYS A 236 6.35 -18.21 9.87
N ALA A 237 5.41 -18.50 10.77
CA ALA A 237 4.29 -19.41 10.52
C ALA A 237 3.35 -18.95 9.39
N GLN A 238 3.39 -17.67 9.00
CA GLN A 238 2.61 -17.15 7.87
C GLN A 238 3.33 -17.36 6.53
N VAL A 239 4.64 -17.61 6.53
CA VAL A 239 5.42 -17.81 5.31
C VAL A 239 5.42 -19.30 4.96
N SER A 240 4.93 -19.65 3.77
CA SER A 240 4.86 -21.04 3.30
C SER A 240 5.77 -21.33 2.10
N ARG A 241 6.15 -20.29 1.35
CA ARG A 241 7.07 -20.38 0.21
C ARG A 241 7.84 -19.08 0.02
N LEU A 242 9.03 -19.18 -0.55
CA LEU A 242 9.79 -18.04 -1.06
C LEU A 242 9.94 -18.18 -2.58
N GLU A 243 9.79 -17.07 -3.29
CA GLU A 243 10.00 -17.01 -4.73
C GLU A 243 10.89 -15.82 -5.06
N TYR A 244 12.03 -16.12 -5.67
CA TYR A 244 12.95 -15.14 -6.20
C TYR A 244 12.83 -15.08 -7.71
N VAL A 245 12.63 -13.88 -8.23
CA VAL A 245 12.60 -13.62 -9.68
C VAL A 245 13.73 -12.68 -10.03
N HIS A 246 14.46 -13.02 -11.08
CA HIS A 246 15.43 -12.16 -11.73
C HIS A 246 14.93 -11.79 -13.13
N LEU A 247 14.55 -10.54 -13.30
CA LEU A 247 14.23 -9.97 -14.60
C LEU A 247 15.51 -9.57 -15.33
N LEU A 248 15.79 -10.31 -16.39
CA LEU A 248 16.79 -9.95 -17.38
C LEU A 248 16.22 -8.86 -18.29
N PRO A 249 16.94 -7.76 -18.51
CA PRO A 249 16.41 -6.65 -19.30
C PRO A 249 16.29 -7.03 -20.79
N ALA A 250 15.10 -6.89 -21.37
CA ALA A 250 14.97 -6.75 -22.83
C ALA A 250 15.19 -5.30 -23.27
N LYS A 251 14.67 -4.33 -22.49
CA LYS A 251 14.98 -2.89 -22.52
C LYS A 251 14.85 -2.32 -21.10
N GLY A 252 15.78 -1.47 -20.66
CA GLY A 252 15.77 -0.89 -19.30
C GLY A 252 16.77 -1.54 -18.34
N PRO A 253 16.72 -1.20 -17.02
CA PRO A 253 17.76 -1.58 -16.08
C PRO A 253 17.67 -3.03 -15.56
N GLY A 254 16.56 -3.75 -15.81
CA GLY A 254 16.28 -5.04 -15.19
C GLY A 254 16.11 -4.94 -13.68
N GLY A 255 16.01 -6.08 -12.99
CA GLY A 255 15.84 -6.10 -11.54
C GLY A 255 15.62 -7.49 -10.98
N SER A 256 15.56 -7.59 -9.66
CA SER A 256 15.23 -8.81 -8.97
C SER A 256 14.37 -8.53 -7.76
N TRP A 257 13.52 -9.48 -7.39
CA TRP A 257 12.77 -9.40 -6.14
C TRP A 257 12.61 -10.77 -5.51
N LEU A 258 12.54 -10.77 -4.19
CA LEU A 258 12.09 -11.90 -3.40
C LEU A 258 10.66 -11.62 -2.96
N SER A 259 9.77 -12.59 -3.08
CA SER A 259 8.43 -12.53 -2.51
C SER A 259 8.21 -13.70 -1.54
N ALA A 260 7.37 -13.46 -0.53
CA ALA A 260 6.88 -14.52 0.36
C ALA A 260 5.43 -14.85 0.00
N GLY A 261 5.15 -16.13 -0.21
CA GLY A 261 3.78 -16.62 -0.23
C GLY A 261 3.32 -16.98 1.17
N THR A 262 2.06 -16.67 1.48
CA THR A 262 1.41 -17.09 2.72
C THR A 262 0.37 -18.18 2.45
N GLU A 263 -0.01 -18.97 3.46
CA GLU A 263 -1.05 -19.99 3.30
C GLU A 263 -2.39 -19.41 2.79
N ASP A 264 -2.71 -18.17 3.17
CA ASP A 264 -3.91 -17.46 2.69
C ASP A 264 -3.82 -17.11 1.19
N SER A 265 -2.61 -16.91 0.65
CA SER A 265 -2.37 -16.66 -0.78
C SER A 265 -2.53 -17.90 -1.67
N LEU A 266 -2.85 -19.07 -1.10
CA LEU A 266 -3.09 -20.31 -1.85
C LEU A 266 -4.52 -20.43 -2.37
N ARG A 267 -5.46 -19.60 -1.89
CA ARG A 267 -6.89 -19.77 -2.22
C ARG A 267 -7.37 -18.96 -3.42
N ASP A 268 -6.69 -17.89 -3.83
CA ASP A 268 -7.18 -17.03 -4.90
C ASP A 268 -6.11 -16.68 -5.95
N LEU A 269 -6.55 -16.66 -7.21
CA LEU A 269 -5.81 -16.79 -8.47
C LEU A 269 -4.95 -15.59 -8.91
N GLU A 270 -4.39 -14.76 -8.03
CA GLU A 270 -3.58 -13.62 -8.50
C GLU A 270 -2.14 -13.55 -7.95
N PRO A 271 -1.12 -13.59 -8.83
CA PRO A 271 0.28 -13.24 -8.50
C PRO A 271 0.48 -11.80 -8.00
N MET A 272 -0.52 -10.92 -8.18
CA MET A 272 -0.39 -9.47 -8.04
C MET A 272 -0.30 -8.94 -6.59
N PHE A 273 -0.59 -9.76 -5.57
CA PHE A 273 -0.63 -9.28 -4.17
C PHE A 273 0.46 -9.85 -3.27
N ARG A 274 1.56 -10.35 -3.84
CA ARG A 274 2.74 -10.72 -3.06
C ARG A 274 3.65 -9.52 -2.89
N GLY A 275 3.44 -8.74 -1.82
CA GLY A 275 4.39 -7.70 -1.44
C GLY A 275 5.79 -8.30 -1.34
N PRO A 276 6.76 -7.85 -2.14
CA PRO A 276 8.09 -8.42 -2.07
C PRO A 276 8.74 -8.23 -0.66
N LEU A 277 9.70 -9.08 -0.31
CA LEU A 277 10.56 -8.92 0.87
C LEU A 277 11.88 -8.23 0.51
N ILE A 278 12.33 -8.40 -0.74
CA ILE A 278 13.53 -7.79 -1.32
C ILE A 278 13.13 -7.24 -2.68
N VAL A 279 13.54 -6.01 -2.99
CA VAL A 279 13.54 -5.46 -4.35
C VAL A 279 14.92 -4.88 -4.59
N ALA A 280 15.58 -5.38 -5.62
CA ALA A 280 16.97 -5.10 -5.93
C ALA A 280 17.12 -4.75 -7.40
N THR A 281 17.97 -3.78 -7.71
CA THR A 281 18.37 -3.54 -9.10
C THR A 281 19.17 -4.71 -9.64
N ASN A 282 19.36 -4.80 -10.95
CA ASN A 282 20.19 -5.84 -11.54
C ASN A 282 21.63 -5.85 -11.00
N ALA A 283 22.16 -4.68 -10.60
CA ALA A 283 23.48 -4.57 -9.97
C ALA A 283 23.55 -5.21 -8.57
N GLU A 284 22.41 -5.27 -7.88
CA GLU A 284 22.27 -5.84 -6.53
C GLU A 284 21.85 -7.31 -6.56
N HIS A 285 21.61 -7.89 -7.75
CA HIS A 285 21.17 -9.28 -7.91
C HIS A 285 22.03 -10.29 -7.12
N PRO A 286 23.37 -10.26 -7.17
CA PRO A 286 24.19 -11.24 -6.43
C PRO A 286 23.95 -11.22 -4.92
N GLU A 287 23.82 -10.03 -4.33
CA GLU A 287 23.53 -9.86 -2.90
C GLU A 287 22.09 -10.26 -2.57
N ALA A 288 21.15 -9.98 -3.48
CA ALA A 288 19.74 -10.31 -3.31
C ALA A 288 19.48 -11.82 -3.35
N ILE A 289 20.11 -12.57 -4.27
CA ILE A 289 19.96 -14.03 -4.33
C ILE A 289 20.64 -14.71 -3.13
N GLU A 290 21.82 -14.24 -2.70
CA GLU A 290 22.50 -14.77 -1.51
C GLU A 290 21.63 -14.56 -0.26
N ALA A 291 21.09 -13.35 -0.08
CA ALA A 291 20.17 -13.06 1.02
C ALA A 291 18.90 -13.91 0.96
N SER A 292 18.37 -14.16 -0.24
CA SER A 292 17.19 -15.01 -0.44
C SER A 292 17.45 -16.48 -0.08
N GLN A 293 18.60 -17.02 -0.47
CA GLN A 293 19.04 -18.38 -0.12
C GLN A 293 19.25 -18.51 1.39
N ARG A 294 19.97 -17.56 2.00
CA ARG A 294 20.16 -17.50 3.45
C ARG A 294 18.83 -17.43 4.20
N LEU A 295 17.88 -16.63 3.71
CA LEU A 295 16.55 -16.54 4.31
C LEU A 295 15.83 -17.89 4.23
N ALA A 296 15.85 -18.56 3.08
CA ALA A 296 15.23 -19.85 2.87
C ALA A 296 15.79 -20.93 3.83
N GLU A 297 17.10 -20.95 4.03
CA GLU A 297 17.77 -21.84 4.98
C GLU A 297 17.33 -21.58 6.42
N LEU A 298 17.30 -20.32 6.85
CA LEU A 298 16.89 -19.93 8.20
C LEU A 298 15.41 -20.22 8.48
N LEU A 299 14.55 -20.00 7.49
CA LEU A 299 13.13 -20.29 7.61
C LEU A 299 12.82 -21.79 7.45
N GLN A 300 13.73 -22.56 6.85
CA GLN A 300 13.53 -23.96 6.43
C GLN A 300 12.35 -24.08 5.45
N ILE A 301 12.29 -23.16 4.49
CA ILE A 301 11.23 -23.05 3.48
C ILE A 301 11.86 -23.15 2.10
N PRO A 302 11.23 -23.84 1.13
CA PRO A 302 11.76 -23.89 -0.23
C PRO A 302 11.82 -22.50 -0.88
N LEU A 303 12.92 -22.27 -1.59
CA LEU A 303 13.11 -21.12 -2.48
C LEU A 303 12.95 -21.56 -3.93
N SER A 304 11.93 -21.02 -4.61
CA SER A 304 11.84 -21.09 -6.07
C SER A 304 12.67 -19.95 -6.66
N VAL A 305 13.48 -20.25 -7.68
CA VAL A 305 14.30 -19.26 -8.39
C VAL A 305 13.90 -19.29 -9.86
N THR A 306 13.49 -18.13 -10.38
CA THR A 306 13.08 -17.96 -11.77
C THR A 306 13.90 -16.85 -12.41
N GLU A 307 14.40 -17.11 -13.61
CA GLU A 307 14.92 -16.09 -14.52
C GLU A 307 13.84 -15.80 -15.56
N ASP A 308 13.49 -14.53 -15.75
CA ASP A 308 12.43 -14.10 -16.67
C ASP A 308 12.91 -12.94 -17.55
N TYR A 309 12.35 -12.82 -18.75
CA TYR A 309 12.66 -11.77 -19.70
C TYR A 309 11.51 -10.76 -19.73
N ASP A 310 11.82 -9.48 -19.55
CA ASP A 310 10.83 -8.40 -19.64
C ASP A 310 10.37 -8.28 -21.11
N CYS A 311 9.23 -8.89 -21.46
CA CYS A 311 8.74 -9.00 -22.83
C CYS A 311 8.15 -7.68 -23.36
#